data_AF-A0A7K0C1R5-F1
#
_entry.id   AF-A0A7K0C1R5-F1
#
_cell.length_a   1.000
_cell.length_b   1.000
_cell.length_c   1.000
_cell.angle_alpha   90.00
_cell.angle_beta   90.00
_cell.angle_gamma   90.00
#
_symmetry.space_group_name_H-M   'P 1'
#
loop_
_entity.id
_entity.type
_entity.pdbx_description
1 polymer ?
#
loop_
_entity_poly.entity_id
_entity_poly.type
_entity_poly.pdbx_seq_one_letter_code
_entity_poly.pdbx_strand_id
1 'polypeptide(L)'
;MSPTMMRPARLAQTAVAAFEEAMALQGRPASMIRYVADTARGEAEEALADVPVAPAREALDAAFSVVSGIVRRLLGETEHLPDAVNAIRDEAHKRARQVDAVDAPDSRFVREARRLICGEAAQP
;
A
#
# COMPACT_ATOMS: atom_id res chain seq x y z
N MET A 1 14.91 -17.90 11.03
CA MET A 1 13.55 -17.43 11.36
C MET A 1 12.62 -17.90 10.26
N SER A 2 11.52 -18.57 10.60
CA SER A 2 10.49 -18.89 9.59
C SER A 2 9.81 -17.60 9.15
N PRO A 3 9.52 -17.42 7.85
CA PRO A 3 8.85 -16.22 7.37
C PRO A 3 7.46 -16.10 7.99
N THR A 4 7.11 -14.91 8.48
CA THR A 4 5.76 -14.60 8.96
C THR A 4 4.78 -14.84 7.83
N MET A 5 3.73 -15.64 8.06
CA MET A 5 2.70 -15.92 7.05
C MET A 5 1.52 -14.97 7.24
N MET A 6 1.04 -14.34 6.16
CA MET A 6 -0.06 -13.39 6.20
C MET A 6 -1.03 -13.60 5.04
N ARG A 7 -2.31 -13.25 5.28
CA ARG A 7 -3.29 -13.14 4.20
C ARG A 7 -3.13 -11.80 3.50
N PRO A 8 -3.06 -11.74 2.16
CA PRO A 8 -2.96 -10.47 1.43
C PRO A 8 -4.09 -9.49 1.75
N ALA A 9 -5.32 -9.96 1.94
CA ALA A 9 -6.45 -9.12 2.34
C ALA A 9 -6.18 -8.33 3.64
N ARG A 10 -5.43 -8.89 4.60
CA ARG A 10 -5.05 -8.19 5.84
C ARG A 10 -4.01 -7.09 5.63
N LEU A 11 -3.31 -7.12 4.50
CA LEU A 11 -2.28 -6.15 4.12
C LEU A 11 -2.80 -5.08 3.14
N ALA A 12 -4.07 -5.16 2.73
CA ALA A 12 -4.69 -4.17 1.86
C ALA A 12 -4.62 -2.75 2.47
N GLN A 13 -4.93 -2.60 3.77
CA GLN A 13 -4.81 -1.32 4.47
C GLN A 13 -3.36 -0.78 4.45
N THR A 14 -2.38 -1.66 4.70
CA THR A 14 -0.96 -1.29 4.64
C THR A 14 -0.57 -0.83 3.24
N ALA A 15 -0.97 -1.57 2.20
CA ALA A 15 -0.73 -1.17 0.82
C ALA A 15 -1.36 0.19 0.48
N VAL A 16 -2.61 0.43 0.91
CA VAL A 16 -3.32 1.71 0.70
C VAL A 16 -2.58 2.88 1.35
N ALA A 17 -2.02 2.70 2.54
CA ALA A 17 -1.28 3.77 3.23
C ALA A 17 -0.10 4.32 2.41
N ALA A 18 0.55 3.50 1.57
CA ALA A 18 1.60 3.97 0.67
C ALA A 18 1.05 4.97 -0.37
N PHE A 19 -0.16 4.74 -0.87
CA PHE A 19 -0.83 5.61 -1.84
C PHE A 19 -1.38 6.87 -1.16
N GLU A 20 -1.88 6.78 0.08
CA GLU A 20 -2.26 7.95 0.86
C GLU A 20 -1.08 8.93 1.01
N GLU A 21 0.09 8.43 1.41
CA GLU A 21 1.30 9.23 1.53
C GLU A 21 1.74 9.83 0.19
N ALA A 22 1.70 9.03 -0.89
CA ALA A 22 2.07 9.50 -2.22
C ALA A 22 1.13 10.61 -2.74
N MET A 23 -0.18 10.47 -2.50
CA MET A 23 -1.16 11.50 -2.84
C MET A 23 -1.01 12.76 -1.99
N ALA A 24 -0.74 12.60 -0.69
CA ALA A 24 -0.48 13.72 0.22
C ALA A 24 0.75 14.53 -0.20
N LEU A 25 1.84 13.85 -0.61
CA LEU A 25 3.04 14.52 -1.14
C LEU A 25 2.77 15.34 -2.41
N GLN A 26 1.80 14.92 -3.22
CA GLN A 26 1.39 15.67 -4.41
C GLN A 26 0.36 16.78 -4.10
N GLY A 27 0.06 17.04 -2.83
CA GLY A 27 -0.89 18.08 -2.43
C GLY A 27 -2.34 17.76 -2.83
N ARG A 28 -2.70 16.48 -2.96
CA ARG A 28 -4.08 16.09 -3.28
C ARG A 28 -5.02 16.48 -2.12
N PRO A 29 -6.27 16.87 -2.41
CA PRO A 29 -7.23 17.19 -1.37
C PRO A 29 -7.49 16.00 -0.44
N ALA A 30 -7.59 16.25 0.87
CA ALA A 30 -7.82 15.20 1.86
C ALA A 30 -9.12 14.40 1.61
N SER A 31 -10.16 15.04 1.07
CA SER A 31 -11.40 14.38 0.66
C SER A 31 -11.20 13.35 -0.45
N MET A 32 -10.36 13.68 -1.43
CA MET A 32 -9.98 12.78 -2.53
C MET A 32 -9.11 11.64 -2.03
N ILE A 33 -8.11 11.94 -1.20
CA ILE A 33 -7.24 10.92 -0.59
C ILE A 33 -8.11 9.90 0.16
N ARG A 34 -9.03 10.38 1.00
CA ARG A 34 -9.94 9.52 1.76
C ARG A 34 -10.85 8.68 0.85
N TYR A 35 -11.46 9.29 -0.16
CA TYR A 35 -12.31 8.56 -1.11
C TYR A 35 -11.53 7.43 -1.80
N VAL A 36 -10.37 7.74 -2.38
CA VAL A 36 -9.54 6.75 -3.07
C VAL A 36 -9.07 5.66 -2.11
N ALA A 37 -8.63 6.02 -0.91
CA ALA A 37 -8.14 5.08 0.09
C ALA A 37 -9.23 4.12 0.59
N ASP A 38 -10.40 4.64 0.95
CA ASP A 38 -11.51 3.82 1.45
C ASP A 38 -12.07 2.89 0.37
N THR A 39 -12.26 3.39 -0.85
CA THR A 39 -12.72 2.57 -1.98
C THR A 39 -11.68 1.53 -2.38
N ALA A 40 -10.41 1.90 -2.50
CA ALA A 40 -9.36 0.96 -2.86
C ALA A 40 -9.16 -0.13 -1.80
N ARG A 41 -9.30 0.20 -0.52
CA ARG A 41 -9.25 -0.78 0.57
C ARG A 41 -10.38 -1.79 0.47
N GLY A 42 -11.63 -1.33 0.36
CA GLY A 42 -12.79 -2.22 0.29
C GLY A 42 -12.72 -3.18 -0.89
N GLU A 43 -12.41 -2.65 -2.08
CA GLU A 43 -12.27 -3.47 -3.29
C GLU A 43 -11.07 -4.42 -3.22
N ALA A 44 -9.94 -4.00 -2.64
CA ALA A 44 -8.79 -4.87 -2.49
C ALA A 44 -9.04 -6.00 -1.48
N GLU A 45 -9.74 -5.72 -0.38
CA GLU A 45 -10.13 -6.74 0.61
C GLU A 45 -11.05 -7.79 -0.02
N GLU A 46 -12.01 -7.37 -0.85
CA GLU A 46 -12.90 -8.27 -1.59
C GLU A 46 -12.12 -9.10 -2.63
N ALA A 47 -11.31 -8.44 -3.47
CA ALA A 47 -10.54 -9.12 -4.52
C ALA A 47 -9.49 -10.11 -3.96
N LEU A 48 -9.01 -9.89 -2.74
CA LEU A 48 -8.02 -10.73 -2.08
C LEU A 48 -8.64 -11.74 -1.09
N ALA A 49 -9.97 -11.79 -0.96
CA ALA A 49 -10.65 -12.58 0.07
C ALA A 49 -10.30 -14.08 -0.01
N ASP A 50 -10.19 -14.61 -1.23
CA ASP A 50 -9.89 -16.02 -1.50
C ASP A 50 -8.39 -16.29 -1.70
N VAL A 51 -7.54 -15.27 -1.67
CA VAL A 51 -6.10 -15.46 -1.85
C VAL A 51 -5.51 -16.10 -0.59
N PRO A 52 -4.81 -17.24 -0.71
CA PRO A 52 -4.30 -17.97 0.44
C PRO A 52 -3.21 -17.19 1.19
N VAL A 53 -2.90 -17.66 2.39
CA VAL A 53 -1.75 -17.15 3.15
C VAL A 53 -0.46 -17.38 2.39
N ALA A 54 0.41 -16.37 2.41
CA ALA A 54 1.74 -16.42 1.81
C ALA A 54 2.75 -15.80 2.80
N PRO A 55 4.07 -15.97 2.58
CA PRO A 55 5.07 -15.17 3.27
C PRO A 55 4.70 -13.68 3.24
N ALA A 56 4.88 -12.97 4.36
CA ALA A 56 4.38 -11.61 4.54
C ALA A 56 4.82 -10.64 3.43
N ARG A 57 6.03 -10.84 2.90
CA ARG A 57 6.54 -10.09 1.75
C ARG A 57 5.72 -10.35 0.49
N GLU A 58 5.54 -11.60 0.11
CA GLU A 58 4.73 -11.99 -1.04
C GLU A 58 3.27 -11.56 -0.89
N ALA A 59 2.73 -11.67 0.34
CA ALA A 59 1.38 -11.23 0.64
C ALA A 59 1.23 -9.71 0.54
N LEU A 60 2.25 -8.93 0.95
CA LEU A 60 2.26 -7.47 0.79
C LEU A 60 2.37 -7.10 -0.69
N ASP A 61 3.21 -7.78 -1.45
CA ASP A 61 3.39 -7.51 -2.87
C ASP A 61 2.11 -7.79 -3.66
N ALA A 62 1.41 -8.88 -3.33
CA ALA A 62 0.09 -9.18 -3.89
C ALA A 62 -0.94 -8.09 -3.54
N ALA A 63 -1.01 -7.68 -2.27
CA ALA A 63 -1.90 -6.62 -1.83
C ALA A 63 -1.59 -5.29 -2.54
N PHE A 64 -0.31 -4.94 -2.65
CA PHE A 64 0.16 -3.73 -3.31
C PHE A 64 -0.19 -3.70 -4.80
N SER A 65 -0.02 -4.83 -5.49
CA SER A 65 -0.37 -4.95 -6.90
C SER A 65 -1.86 -4.74 -7.15
N VAL A 66 -2.73 -5.34 -6.32
CA VAL A 66 -4.19 -5.17 -6.42
C VAL A 66 -4.59 -3.73 -6.13
N VAL A 67 -4.13 -3.17 -5.01
CA VAL A 67 -4.41 -1.77 -4.64
C VAL A 67 -3.92 -0.81 -5.71
N SER A 68 -2.73 -1.02 -6.29
CA SER A 68 -2.21 -0.18 -7.36
C SER A 68 -3.12 -0.18 -8.59
N GLY A 69 -3.70 -1.32 -8.95
CA GLY A 69 -4.64 -1.43 -10.06
C GLY A 69 -5.92 -0.64 -9.80
N ILE A 70 -6.48 -0.77 -8.59
CA ILE A 70 -7.71 -0.08 -8.18
C ILE A 70 -7.48 1.43 -8.10
N VAL A 71 -6.42 1.89 -7.42
CA VAL A 71 -6.08 3.32 -7.32
C VAL A 71 -5.88 3.93 -8.70
N ARG A 72 -5.21 3.22 -9.62
CA ARG A 72 -5.05 3.69 -11.01
C ARG A 72 -6.40 3.88 -11.69
N ARG A 73 -7.32 2.93 -11.53
CA ARG A 73 -8.67 3.00 -12.10
C ARG A 73 -9.43 4.20 -11.52
N LEU A 74 -9.48 4.31 -10.19
CA LEU A 74 -10.17 5.40 -9.49
C LEU A 74 -9.65 6.78 -9.90
N LEU A 75 -8.33 6.98 -9.95
CA LEU A 75 -7.74 8.25 -10.36
C LEU A 75 -7.97 8.56 -11.84
N GLY A 76 -8.02 7.53 -12.70
CA GLY A 76 -8.37 7.69 -14.12
C GLY A 76 -9.82 8.11 -14.33
N GLU A 77 -10.75 7.60 -13.50
CA GLU A 77 -12.17 7.98 -13.53
C GLU A 77 -12.40 9.42 -13.05
N THR A 78 -11.52 9.96 -12.20
CA THR A 78 -11.60 11.34 -11.68
C THR A 78 -10.88 12.40 -12.53
N GLU A 79 -10.73 12.18 -13.85
CA GLU A 79 -10.10 13.10 -14.82
C GLU A 79 -8.64 13.53 -14.48
N HIS A 80 -7.85 12.67 -13.82
CA HIS A 80 -6.44 13.00 -13.59
C HIS A 80 -5.57 12.67 -14.80
N LEU A 81 -4.68 13.62 -15.16
CA LEU A 81 -3.68 13.46 -16.20
C LEU A 81 -2.90 12.15 -15.96
N PRO A 82 -2.70 11.30 -16.99
CA PRO A 82 -1.99 10.03 -16.86
C PRO A 82 -0.64 10.15 -16.14
N ASP A 83 0.04 11.28 -16.32
CA ASP A 83 1.33 11.57 -15.68
C ASP A 83 1.23 11.72 -14.17
N ALA A 84 0.15 12.31 -13.66
CA ALA A 84 -0.10 12.43 -12.22
C ALA A 84 -0.32 11.06 -11.58
N VAL A 85 -1.09 10.19 -12.25
CA VAL A 85 -1.35 8.82 -11.79
C VAL A 85 -0.06 8.00 -11.78
N ASN A 86 0.75 8.13 -12.82
CA ASN A 86 2.06 7.48 -12.89
C ASN A 86 2.99 7.97 -11.76
N ALA A 87 3.05 9.28 -11.51
CA ALA A 87 3.87 9.84 -10.45
C ALA A 87 3.44 9.36 -9.05
N ILE A 88 2.13 9.24 -8.77
CA ILE A 88 1.62 8.71 -7.49
C ILE A 88 2.08 7.25 -7.34
N ARG A 89 1.93 6.46 -8.39
CA ARG A 89 2.30 5.03 -8.39
C ARG A 89 3.80 4.83 -8.22
N ASP A 90 4.61 5.60 -8.93
CA ASP A 90 6.07 5.49 -8.87
C ASP A 90 6.60 5.84 -7.48
N GLU A 91 6.00 6.85 -6.84
CA GLU A 91 6.34 7.29 -5.49
C GLU A 91 5.85 6.29 -4.42
N ALA A 92 4.72 5.61 -4.64
CA ALA A 92 4.26 4.51 -3.81
C ALA A 92 5.16 3.26 -3.96
N HIS A 93 5.56 2.90 -5.18
CA HIS A 93 6.51 1.80 -5.43
C HIS A 93 7.89 2.09 -4.84
N LYS A 94 8.36 3.34 -4.91
CA LYS A 94 9.60 3.76 -4.28
C LYS A 94 9.57 3.49 -2.77
N ARG A 95 8.45 3.78 -2.09
CA ARG A 95 8.25 3.43 -0.67
C ARG A 95 8.20 1.93 -0.44
N ALA A 96 7.49 1.18 -1.28
CA ALA A 96 7.43 -0.28 -1.16
C ALA A 96 8.82 -0.94 -1.27
N ARG A 97 9.74 -0.36 -2.06
CA ARG A 97 11.15 -0.76 -2.11
C ARG A 97 11.94 -0.35 -0.87
N GLN A 98 11.59 0.75 -0.21
CA GLN A 98 12.23 1.19 1.04
C GLN A 98 11.94 0.27 2.22
N VAL A 99 10.92 -0.58 2.15
CA VAL A 99 10.66 -1.61 3.16
C VAL A 99 11.90 -2.49 3.38
N ASP A 100 12.66 -2.78 2.32
CA ASP A 100 13.87 -3.62 2.35
C ASP A 100 15.17 -2.83 2.61
N ALA A 101 15.14 -1.49 2.57
CA ALA A 101 16.33 -0.66 2.78
C ALA A 101 16.67 -0.55 4.28
N VAL A 102 17.94 -0.49 4.69
CA VAL A 102 18.29 -0.34 6.12
C VAL A 102 17.91 1.05 6.64
N ASP A 103 18.12 2.08 5.81
CA ASP A 103 17.78 3.47 6.10
C ASP A 103 16.57 3.91 5.26
N ALA A 104 15.37 3.91 5.86
CA ALA A 104 14.22 4.56 5.26
C ALA A 104 13.75 5.75 6.11
N PRO A 105 13.39 6.89 5.48
CA PRO A 105 12.90 8.08 6.16
C PRO A 105 11.49 7.87 6.76
N ASP A 106 10.99 8.87 7.51
CA ASP A 106 9.76 9.00 8.33
C ASP A 106 8.39 8.57 7.71
N SER A 107 8.34 7.57 6.84
CA SER A 107 7.10 7.01 6.28
C SER A 107 6.40 6.14 7.32
N ARG A 108 5.12 6.41 7.55
CA ARG A 108 4.26 5.60 8.41
C ARG A 108 4.03 4.23 7.76
N PHE A 109 3.81 4.20 6.45
CA PHE A 109 3.71 2.96 5.67
C PHE A 109 4.94 2.07 5.86
N VAL A 110 6.15 2.61 5.67
CA VAL A 110 7.38 1.79 5.75
C VAL A 110 7.56 1.18 7.15
N ARG A 111 7.27 1.94 8.22
CA ARG A 111 7.33 1.43 9.60
C ARG A 111 6.32 0.29 9.83
N GLU A 112 5.07 0.47 9.42
CA GLU A 112 4.04 -0.57 9.59
C GLU A 112 4.35 -1.81 8.74
N ALA A 113 4.79 -1.65 7.49
CA ALA A 113 5.18 -2.76 6.63
C ALA A 113 6.36 -3.56 7.23
N ARG A 114 7.38 -2.88 7.76
CA ARG A 114 8.51 -3.54 8.45
C ARG A 114 8.07 -4.27 9.71
N ARG A 115 7.19 -3.67 10.51
CA ARG A 115 6.64 -4.31 11.70
C ARG A 115 5.97 -5.65 11.35
N LEU A 116 5.21 -5.68 10.26
CA LEU A 116 4.47 -6.85 9.80
C LEU A 116 5.39 -7.91 9.16
N ILE A 117 6.41 -7.49 8.41
CA ILE A 117 7.33 -8.38 7.69
C ILE A 117 8.44 -8.93 8.59
N CYS A 118 9.11 -8.06 9.35
CA CYS A 118 10.26 -8.42 10.19
C CYS A 118 9.86 -8.93 11.58
N GLY A 119 8.59 -8.80 11.96
CA GLY A 119 8.10 -9.28 13.26
C GLY A 119 8.65 -8.50 14.45
N GLU A 120 9.01 -7.22 14.27
CA GLU A 120 9.29 -6.33 15.40
C GLU A 120 7.99 -6.11 16.17
N ALA A 121 7.76 -6.96 17.17
CA ALA A 121 6.84 -6.67 18.25
C ALA A 121 7.21 -5.29 18.79
N ALA A 122 6.23 -4.39 18.88
CA ALA A 122 6.35 -3.21 19.70
C ALA A 122 6.87 -3.67 21.07
N GLN A 123 8.11 -3.33 21.40
CA GLN A 123 8.59 -3.47 22.76
C GLN A 123 7.79 -2.47 23.61
N PRO A 124 7.25 -2.91 24.76
CA PRO A 124 6.39 -2.10 25.61
C PRO A 124 7.12 -0.89 26.21
#